data_AF-A0A965NWL7-F1
#
_entry.id   AF-A0A965NWL7-F1
#
_cell.length_a   1.000
_cell.length_b   1.000
_cell.length_c   1.000
_cell.angle_alpha   90.00
_cell.angle_beta   90.00
_cell.angle_gamma   90.00
#
_symmetry.space_group_name_H-M   'P 1'
#
loop_
_entity.id
_entity.type
_entity.pdbx_description
1 polymer ?
#
loop_
_entity_poly.entity_id
_entity_poly.type
_entity_poly.pdbx_seq_one_letter_code
_entity_poly.pdbx_strand_id
1 'polypeptide(L)' 'MLVFNPHNANYPEPINSFQKEVFDFCQQWKLGKTEFLFHTSGSTGKPKPIYLSRLSMIESANMTKDWLNLQEGDHV' A
#
# COMPACT_ATOMS: atom_id res chain seq x y z
N MET A 1 -4.84 2.48 -20.99
CA MET A 1 -4.05 2.40 -19.74
C MET A 1 -5.04 2.11 -18.63
N LEU A 2 -4.94 0.98 -17.94
CA LEU A 2 -5.84 0.66 -16.84
C LEU A 2 -5.43 1.52 -15.64
N VAL A 3 -6.17 2.59 -15.40
CA VAL A 3 -5.95 3.47 -14.25
C VAL A 3 -6.50 2.75 -13.03
N PHE A 4 -5.64 2.49 -12.04
CA PHE A 4 -6.07 1.99 -10.74
C PHE A 4 -7.04 3.00 -10.12
N ASN A 5 -8.31 2.61 -9.96
CA ASN A 5 -9.28 3.40 -9.23
C ASN A 5 -9.51 2.74 -7.86
N PRO A 6 -9.06 3.34 -6.75
CA PRO A 6 -9.23 2.77 -5.41
C PRO A 6 -10.71 2.63 -5.02
N HIS A 7 -11.61 3.40 -5.64
CA HIS A 7 -13.06 3.30 -5.43
C HIS A 7 -13.75 2.21 -6.26
N ASN A 8 -13.06 1.59 -7.23
CA ASN A 8 -13.63 0.46 -7.96
C ASN A 8 -13.64 -0.80 -7.07
N ALA A 9 -14.75 -1.53 -7.10
CA ALA A 9 -14.90 -2.80 -6.38
C ALA A 9 -13.99 -3.89 -6.95
N ASN A 10 -13.70 -3.85 -8.26
CA ASN A 10 -12.94 -4.88 -8.95
C ASN A 10 -11.57 -4.35 -9.39
N TYR A 11 -10.49 -4.95 -8.87
CA TYR A 11 -9.15 -4.74 -9.40
C TYR A 11 -9.00 -5.47 -10.74
N PRO A 12 -8.20 -4.93 -11.69
CA PRO A 12 -7.91 -5.64 -12.93
C PRO A 12 -7.13 -6.92 -12.64
N GLU A 13 -7.19 -7.88 -13.56
CA GLU A 13 -6.35 -9.09 -13.47
C GLU A 13 -4.86 -8.70 -13.47
N PRO A 14 -4.07 -9.18 -12.49
CA PRO A 14 -2.66 -8.85 -12.41
C PRO A 14 -1.90 -9.50 -13.56
N ILE A 15 -1.10 -8.71 -14.28
CA ILE A 15 -0.31 -9.21 -15.43
C ILE A 15 1.03 -9.83 -15.01
N ASN A 16 1.43 -9.65 -13.74
CA ASN A 16 2.67 -10.19 -13.18
C ASN A 16 2.57 -10.37 -11.65
N SER A 17 3.57 -11.03 -11.06
CA SER A 17 3.64 -11.31 -9.62
C SER A 17 3.63 -10.04 -8.77
N PHE A 18 4.33 -8.99 -9.20
CA PHE A 18 4.36 -7.71 -8.50
C PHE A 18 2.97 -7.08 -8.40
N GLN A 19 2.22 -7.01 -9.50
CA GLN A 19 0.85 -6.49 -9.49
C GLN A 19 -0.07 -7.35 -8.63
N LYS A 20 0.12 -8.68 -8.64
CA LYS A 20 -0.63 -9.58 -7.78
C LYS A 20 -0.42 -9.22 -6.30
N GLU A 21 0.82 -9.03 -5.87
CA GLU A 21 1.13 -8.63 -4.49
C GLU A 21 0.50 -7.28 -4.11
N VAL A 22 0.55 -6.30 -5.01
CA VAL A 22 -0.08 -4.98 -4.81
C VAL A 22 -1.59 -5.10 -4.66
N PHE A 23 -2.27 -5.84 -5.55
CA PHE A 23 -3.72 -5.99 -5.49
C PHE A 23 -4.17 -6.80 -4.28
N ASP A 24 -3.41 -7.85 -3.90
CA ASP A 24 -3.65 -8.61 -2.67
C ASP A 24 -3.55 -7.71 -1.43
N PHE A 25 -2.57 -6.81 -1.38
CA PHE A 25 -2.45 -5.81 -0.32
C PHE A 25 -3.67 -4.87 -0.29
N CYS A 26 -4.03 -4.29 -1.45
CA CYS A 26 -5.15 -3.36 -1.54
C CYS A 26 -6.50 -4.02 -1.21
N GLN A 27 -6.69 -5.31 -1.53
CA GLN A 27 -7.88 -6.07 -1.15
C GLN A 27 -7.93 -6.30 0.36
N GLN A 28 -6.84 -6.75 0.96
CA GLN A 28 -6.75 -6.93 2.43
C GLN A 28 -7.00 -5.63 3.18
N TRP A 29 -6.50 -4.50 2.64
CA TRP A 29 -6.79 -3.18 3.18
C TRP A 29 -8.29 -2.84 3.15
N LYS A 30 -8.98 -3.12 2.03
CA LYS A 30 -10.44 -2.93 1.91
C LYS A 30 -11.23 -3.83 2.85
N LEU A 31 -10.75 -5.05 3.10
CA LEU A 31 -11.36 -6.00 4.03
C LEU A 31 -11.11 -5.65 5.51
N GLY A 32 -10.46 -4.51 5.80
CA GLY A 32 -10.30 -4.03 7.17
C GLY A 32 -9.17 -4.70 7.95
N LYS A 33 -8.22 -5.36 7.28
CA LYS A 33 -7.05 -5.95 7.94
C LYS A 33 -6.29 -4.88 8.74
N THR A 34 -5.93 -5.21 9.98
CA THR A 34 -5.35 -4.28 10.95
C THR A 34 -3.83 -4.38 11.07
N GLU A 35 -3.21 -5.43 10.55
CA GLU A 35 -1.76 -5.65 10.58
C GLU A 35 -1.26 -6.26 9.26
N PHE A 36 -0.08 -5.85 8.81
CA PHE A 36 0.50 -6.26 7.54
C PHE A 36 1.96 -6.69 7.73
N LEU A 37 2.32 -7.81 7.12
CA LEU A 37 3.70 -8.29 7.06
C LEU A 37 4.40 -7.66 5.85
N PHE A 38 5.46 -6.89 6.10
CA PHE A 38 6.34 -6.35 5.08
C PHE A 38 7.75 -6.91 5.23
N HIS A 39 8.50 -6.89 4.13
CA HIS A 39 9.91 -7.24 4.12
C HIS A 39 10.73 -5.99 3.82
N THR A 40 11.73 -5.73 4.65
CA THR A 40 12.70 -4.63 4.46
C THR A 40 14.03 -5.22 4.06
N SER A 41 14.85 -4.55 3.26
CA SER A 41 16.14 -5.08 2.76
C SER A 41 17.11 -5.53 3.87
N GLY A 42 16.93 -5.05 5.10
CA GLY A 42 17.79 -5.36 6.24
C GLY A 42 19.19 -4.76 6.06
N SER A 43 19.79 -4.25 7.14
CA SER A 43 21.15 -3.67 7.09
C SER A 43 22.25 -4.63 6.61
N THR A 44 21.96 -5.93 6.55
CA THR A 44 22.90 -7.00 6.17
C THR A 44 22.48 -7.76 4.90
N GLY A 45 21.56 -7.20 4.10
CA GLY A 45 21.17 -7.71 2.78
C GLY A 45 20.16 -8.87 2.78
N LYS A 46 19.85 -9.47 3.93
CA LYS A 46 18.75 -10.43 4.07
C LYS A 46 17.46 -9.69 4.42
N PRO A 47 16.37 -9.87 3.64
CA PRO A 47 15.12 -9.23 3.96
C PRO A 47 14.61 -9.59 5.36
N LYS A 48 14.28 -8.58 6.17
CA LYS A 48 13.76 -8.76 7.52
C LYS A 48 12.23 -8.56 7.54
N PRO A 49 11.46 -9.53 8.07
CA PRO A 49 10.02 -9.36 8.24
C PRO A 49 9.74 -8.32 9.32
N ILE A 50 8.80 -7.42 9.06
CA ILE A 50 8.26 -6.47 10.02
C ILE A 50 6.73 -6.50 9.95
N TYR A 51 6.07 -6.40 11.10
CA TYR A 51 4.63 -6.20 11.15
C TYR A 51 4.34 -4.70 11.32
N LEU A 52 3.51 -4.16 10.43
CA LEU A 52 3.04 -2.78 10.49
C LEU A 52 1.56 -2.77 10.81
N SER A 53 1.17 -1.97 11.81
CA SER A 53 -0.24 -1.74 12.10
C SER A 53 -0.86 -0.83 11.04
N ARG A 54 -2.13 -1.09 10.71
CA ARG A 54 -2.95 -0.24 9.84
C ARG A 54 -2.94 1.20 10.33
N LEU A 55 -3.12 1.41 11.64
CA LEU A 55 -3.14 2.74 12.25
C LEU A 55 -1.83 3.48 11.99
N SER A 56 -0.68 2.84 12.21
CA SER A 56 0.62 3.45 11.93
C SER A 56 0.78 3.84 10.46
N MET A 57 0.29 3.04 9.52
CA MET A 57 0.32 3.38 8.09
C MET A 57 -0.61 4.55 7.75
N ILE A 58 -1.79 4.63 8.38
CA ILE A 58 -2.72 5.77 8.23
C ILE A 58 -2.06 7.06 8.74
N GLU A 59 -1.48 7.03 9.94
CA GLU A 59 -0.80 8.21 10.49
C GLU A 59 0.38 8.65 9.63
N SER A 60 1.19 7.70 9.14
CA SER A 60 2.29 8.02 8.22
C SER A 60 1.79 8.66 6.92
N ALA A 61 0.68 8.18 6.35
CA ALA A 61 0.09 8.75 5.15
C ALA A 61 -0.48 10.16 5.40
N ASN A 62 -1.16 10.37 6.53
CA ASN A 62 -1.67 11.68 6.94
C ASN A 62 -0.53 12.70 7.11
N MET A 63 0.54 12.33 7.82
CA MET A 63 1.72 13.18 7.98
C MET A 63 2.34 13.55 6.64
N THR A 64 2.44 12.59 5.71
CA THR A 64 2.99 12.84 4.37
C THR A 64 2.11 13.80 3.58
N LYS A 65 0.79 13.58 3.60
CA LYS A 65 -0.21 14.44 2.95
C LYS A 65 -0.11 15.87 3.48
N ASP A 66 -0.03 16.04 4.79
CA ASP A 66 0.04 17.36 5.43
C ASP A 66 1.38 18.06 5.13
N TRP A 67 2.50 17.32 5.20
CA TRP A 67 3.84 17.86 4.91
C TRP A 67 4.01 18.36 3.48
N LEU A 68 3.45 17.62 2.51
CA LEU A 68 3.53 17.95 1.09
C LEU A 68 2.35 18.81 0.61
N ASN A 69 1.37 19.09 1.48
CA ASN A 69 0.11 19.75 1.15
C ASN A 69 -0.64 19.09 -0.03
N LEU A 70 -0.63 17.76 -0.08
CA LEU A 70 -1.25 16.99 -1.17
C LEU A 70 -2.77 17.19 -1.22
N GLN A 71 -3.28 17.43 -2.41
CA GLN A 71 -4.69 17.57 -2.73
C GLN A 71 -5.20 16.40 -3.58
N GLU A 72 -6.52 16.23 -3.63
CA GLU A 72 -7.14 15.28 -4.54
C GLU A 72 -6.78 15.62 -6.00
N GLY A 73 -6.35 14.61 -6.75
CA GLY A 73 -5.92 14.78 -8.15
C GLY A 73 -4.44 15.11 -8.31
N ASP A 74 -3.68 15.30 -7.23
CA ASP A 74 -2.23 15.45 -7.32
C ASP A 74 -1.58 14.16 -7.85
N HIS A 75 -0.62 14.35 -8.75
CA HIS A 75 0.22 13.29 -9.32
C HIS A 75 1.64 13.46 -8.79
N VAL A 76 2.06 12.56 -7.88
CA VAL A 76 3.38 12.52 -7.23
C VAL A 76 4.17 11.29 -7.63
#